data_AF-A0A507CNN2-F1
#
_entry.id   AF-A0A507CNN2-F1
#
_cell.length_a   1.000
_cell.length_b   1.000
_cell.length_c   1.000
_cell.angle_alpha   90.00
_cell.angle_beta   90.00
_cell.angle_gamma   90.00
#
_symmetry.space_group_name_H-M   'P 1'
#
loop_
_entity.id
_entity.type
_entity.pdbx_description
1 polymer ?
#
loop_
_entity_poly.entity_id
_entity_poly.type
_entity_poly.pdbx_seq_one_letter_code
_entity_poly.pdbx_strand_id
1 'polypeptide(L)'
;MQKSAHDVQQTTGTCGFDDKSSRPGAISRPSVVVQTSTAGRRELSALNKIGNKDEYLKKRKLMPAYATSIHVWGFIVGTVISGEFSGFNVGYANGLGSMIVAHVLCSILMGTVSLNLTELATAMPFASGCAAYASGAFNGAVACFIGYAYTFDMVFIGAEATAFIGVALQALFGTETNYKILYYLVTILVCTVINFHPKVYFNVVTAMAAISCLL
;
A
#
# COMPACT_ATOMS: atom_id res chain seq x y z
N MET A 1 -50.66 -6.34 13.50
CA MET A 1 -50.05 -7.02 12.33
C MET A 1 -48.53 -6.86 12.49
N GLN A 2 -47.79 -7.82 13.09
CA GLN A 2 -47.20 -9.02 12.43
C GLN A 2 -46.46 -8.63 11.12
N LYS A 3 -45.19 -8.95 10.84
CA LYS A 3 -44.32 -10.11 11.18
C LYS A 3 -42.86 -9.76 10.74
N SER A 4 -41.84 -9.89 11.59
CA SER A 4 -40.70 -10.88 11.55
C SER A 4 -39.88 -10.90 10.23
N ALA A 5 -38.59 -10.57 10.21
CA ALA A 5 -37.39 -11.28 10.73
C ALA A 5 -36.85 -12.37 9.78
N HIS A 6 -35.51 -12.46 9.72
CA HIS A 6 -34.65 -13.42 8.99
C HIS A 6 -34.58 -13.21 7.46
N ASP A 7 -33.41 -13.10 6.83
CA ASP A 7 -32.40 -14.15 6.82
C ASP A 7 -30.98 -13.64 6.49
N VAL A 8 -30.05 -13.97 7.38
CA VAL A 8 -28.64 -14.22 7.07
C VAL A 8 -28.55 -15.71 6.73
N GLN A 9 -28.32 -16.03 5.45
CA GLN A 9 -27.58 -17.22 4.99
C GLN A 9 -26.97 -16.87 3.62
N GLN A 10 -25.66 -16.79 3.49
CA GLN A 10 -24.75 -17.93 3.35
C GLN A 10 -25.09 -18.85 2.18
N THR A 11 -24.28 -18.75 1.13
CA THR A 11 -23.65 -19.93 0.49
C THR A 11 -22.49 -19.37 -0.34
N THR A 12 -21.23 -19.45 0.12
CA THR A 12 -20.36 -20.62 -0.06
C THR A 12 -20.57 -21.24 -1.43
N GLY A 13 -19.72 -20.89 -2.40
CA GLY A 13 -19.79 -21.35 -3.77
C GLY A 13 -18.52 -20.96 -4.51
N THR A 14 -17.41 -21.61 -4.16
CA THR A 14 -16.70 -22.55 -5.04
C THR A 14 -15.67 -21.87 -5.94
N CYS A 15 -14.42 -22.24 -5.69
CA CYS A 15 -13.36 -22.35 -6.68
C CYS A 15 -13.93 -23.08 -7.91
N GLY A 16 -14.40 -22.31 -8.89
CA GLY A 16 -15.04 -22.81 -10.10
C GLY A 16 -14.23 -22.35 -11.31
N PHE A 17 -13.24 -23.16 -11.67
CA PHE A 17 -12.73 -23.20 -13.03
C PHE A 17 -13.87 -23.76 -13.90
N ASP A 18 -14.68 -22.88 -14.49
CA ASP A 18 -15.62 -23.23 -15.55
C ASP A 18 -15.23 -22.50 -16.82
N ASP A 19 -14.36 -23.17 -17.58
CA ASP A 19 -14.14 -22.97 -18.99
C ASP A 19 -15.43 -23.33 -19.74
N LYS A 20 -16.20 -22.33 -20.17
CA LYS A 20 -17.14 -22.49 -21.28
C LYS A 20 -17.24 -21.21 -22.10
N SER A 21 -16.42 -21.17 -23.14
CA SER A 21 -16.89 -20.99 -24.51
C SER A 21 -18.15 -20.12 -24.66
N SER A 22 -17.96 -18.80 -24.69
CA SER A 22 -18.75 -17.90 -25.51
C SER A 22 -17.84 -16.76 -25.94
N ARG A 23 -17.22 -16.93 -27.11
CA ARG A 23 -16.62 -15.82 -27.85
C ARG A 23 -17.76 -15.04 -28.52
N PRO A 24 -17.93 -13.75 -28.20
CA PRO A 24 -18.39 -12.80 -29.18
C PRO A 24 -17.21 -11.93 -29.59
N GLY A 25 -16.80 -12.07 -30.85
CA GLY A 25 -16.07 -11.06 -31.61
C GLY A 25 -14.65 -10.79 -31.15
N ALA A 26 -13.69 -11.05 -32.05
CA ALA A 26 -12.39 -10.40 -31.99
C ALA A 26 -12.60 -8.88 -31.93
N ILE A 27 -12.52 -8.29 -30.73
CA ILE A 27 -12.29 -6.85 -30.58
C ILE A 27 -10.87 -6.66 -31.09
N SER A 28 -10.78 -6.37 -32.38
CA SER A 28 -9.59 -5.79 -33.00
C SER A 28 -9.22 -4.61 -32.10
N ARG A 29 -8.16 -4.76 -31.28
CA ARG A 29 -7.64 -3.65 -30.48
C ARG A 29 -7.32 -2.58 -31.52
N PRO A 30 -8.04 -1.44 -31.57
CA PRO A 30 -7.56 -0.37 -32.41
C PRO A 30 -6.20 -0.03 -31.81
N SER A 31 -5.16 -0.20 -32.61
CA SER A 31 -3.88 0.44 -32.38
C SER A 31 -4.19 1.85 -31.92
N VAL A 32 -3.83 2.18 -30.68
CA VAL A 32 -3.93 3.55 -30.16
C VAL A 32 -2.92 4.37 -30.95
N VAL A 33 -3.30 4.71 -32.18
CA VAL A 33 -2.75 5.84 -32.89
C VAL A 33 -3.22 7.00 -32.07
N VAL A 34 -2.28 7.67 -31.41
CA VAL A 34 -2.47 8.97 -30.78
C VAL A 34 -2.86 9.95 -31.90
N GLN A 35 -4.13 9.95 -32.29
CA GLN A 35 -4.74 10.97 -33.12
C GLN A 35 -5.06 12.14 -32.20
N THR A 36 -4.02 12.90 -31.87
CA THR A 36 -4.17 14.27 -31.42
C THR A 36 -4.95 15.06 -32.48
N SER A 37 -6.15 15.53 -32.12
CA SER A 37 -6.40 16.97 -31.94
C SER A 37 -7.76 17.50 -32.44
N THR A 38 -8.45 16.88 -33.40
CA THR A 38 -9.65 17.50 -34.02
C THR A 38 -10.94 16.68 -33.92
N ALA A 39 -10.91 15.36 -34.12
CA ALA A 39 -12.12 14.52 -34.04
C ALA A 39 -12.64 14.38 -32.60
N GLY A 40 -11.76 14.03 -31.65
CA GLY A 40 -12.11 13.97 -30.22
C GLY A 40 -12.52 15.33 -29.63
N ARG A 41 -12.02 16.44 -30.18
CA ARG A 41 -12.38 17.81 -29.75
C ARG A 41 -13.81 18.17 -30.19
N ARG A 42 -14.26 17.65 -31.34
CA ARG A 42 -15.65 17.80 -31.81
C ARG A 42 -16.63 16.95 -31.02
N GLU A 43 -16.25 15.72 -30.66
CA GLU A 43 -17.04 14.85 -29.81
C GLU A 43 -17.12 15.38 -28.36
N LEU A 44 -15.99 15.85 -27.80
CA LEU A 44 -15.94 16.59 -26.53
C LEU A 44 -16.78 17.86 -26.55
N SER A 45 -16.88 18.56 -27.69
CA SER A 45 -17.73 19.75 -27.83
C SER A 45 -19.22 19.41 -27.92
N ALA A 46 -19.57 18.27 -28.51
CA ALA A 46 -20.94 17.75 -28.53
C ALA A 46 -21.38 17.23 -27.14
N LEU A 47 -20.48 16.54 -26.41
CA LEU A 47 -20.68 16.11 -25.02
C LEU A 47 -20.60 17.26 -24.00
N ASN A 48 -20.03 18.41 -24.37
CA ASN A 48 -20.12 19.64 -23.58
C ASN A 48 -21.49 20.33 -23.76
N LYS A 49 -22.17 20.06 -24.88
CA LYS A 49 -23.48 20.63 -25.24
C LYS A 49 -24.65 19.82 -24.64
N ILE A 50 -24.46 18.52 -24.47
CA ILE A 50 -25.30 17.66 -23.65
C ILE A 50 -24.79 17.85 -22.22
N GLY A 51 -25.50 18.55 -21.32
CA GLY A 51 -25.00 19.06 -20.01
C GLY A 51 -24.50 18.05 -18.96
N ASN A 52 -23.82 16.99 -19.36
CA ASN A 52 -23.39 15.84 -18.55
C ASN A 52 -21.87 15.82 -18.31
N LYS A 53 -21.07 16.67 -18.98
CA LYS A 53 -19.62 16.73 -18.74
C LYS A 53 -19.30 17.22 -17.32
N ASP A 54 -19.99 18.26 -16.86
CA ASP A 54 -19.77 18.79 -15.51
C ASP A 54 -20.27 17.82 -14.44
N GLU A 55 -21.39 17.14 -14.68
CA GLU A 55 -21.91 16.08 -13.82
C GLU A 55 -20.95 14.88 -13.76
N TYR A 56 -20.39 14.47 -14.91
CA TYR A 56 -19.40 13.42 -15.04
C TYR A 56 -18.09 13.76 -14.31
N LEU A 57 -17.60 14.99 -14.44
CA LEU A 57 -16.40 15.46 -13.73
C LEU A 57 -16.65 15.62 -12.24
N LYS A 58 -17.88 15.97 -11.83
CA LYS A 58 -18.28 16.02 -10.41
C LYS A 58 -18.33 14.62 -9.79
N LYS A 59 -18.77 13.61 -10.55
CA LYS A 59 -18.72 12.17 -10.17
C LYS A 59 -17.30 11.60 -10.13
N ARG A 60 -16.39 12.11 -10.96
CA ARG A 60 -14.96 11.70 -11.05
C ARG A 60 -14.02 12.60 -10.26
N LYS A 61 -14.53 13.47 -9.39
CA LYS A 61 -13.68 14.37 -8.61
C LYS A 61 -12.90 13.54 -7.58
N LEU A 62 -11.58 13.42 -7.79
CA LEU A 62 -10.71 12.75 -6.82
C LEU A 62 -10.78 13.50 -5.49
N MET A 63 -10.70 12.76 -4.40
CA MET A 63 -10.52 13.35 -3.08
C MET A 63 -9.28 14.25 -3.11
N PRO A 64 -9.31 15.42 -2.45
CA PRO A 64 -8.14 16.28 -2.39
C PRO A 64 -6.95 15.50 -1.84
N ALA A 65 -5.79 15.65 -2.49
CA ALA A 65 -4.57 14.95 -2.10
C ALA A 65 -4.25 15.28 -0.63
N TYR A 66 -4.26 14.25 0.22
CA TYR A 66 -4.07 14.40 1.66
C TYR A 66 -2.61 14.66 2.04
N ALA A 67 -1.66 14.16 1.24
CA ALA A 67 -0.24 14.26 1.51
C ALA A 67 0.47 14.99 0.37
N THR A 68 1.22 16.04 0.72
CA THR A 68 2.18 16.70 -0.18
C THR A 68 3.33 15.74 -0.50
N SER A 69 3.96 15.89 -1.66
CA SER A 69 5.10 15.06 -2.09
C SER A 69 6.21 14.94 -1.02
N ILE A 70 6.45 16.01 -0.26
CA ILE A 70 7.41 16.04 0.85
C ILE A 70 7.00 15.12 2.01
N HIS A 71 5.72 15.08 2.37
CA HIS A 71 5.22 14.19 3.42
C HIS A 71 5.33 12.73 3.00
N VAL A 72 5.02 12.41 1.75
CA VAL A 72 5.15 11.05 1.21
C VAL A 72 6.61 10.62 1.16
N TRP A 73 7.50 11.52 0.72
CA TRP A 73 8.95 11.26 0.72
C TRP A 73 9.48 11.00 2.14
N GLY A 74 9.15 11.87 3.09
CA GLY A 74 9.58 11.72 4.47
C GLY A 74 9.06 10.44 5.12
N PHE A 75 7.81 10.07 4.84
CA PHE A 75 7.23 8.81 5.29
C PHE A 75 8.00 7.60 4.75
N ILE A 76 8.23 7.53 3.44
CA ILE A 76 8.92 6.40 2.81
C ILE A 76 10.37 6.31 3.33
N VAL A 77 11.12 7.41 3.31
CA VAL A 77 12.51 7.42 3.77
C VAL A 77 12.62 7.04 5.26
N GLY A 78 11.72 7.57 6.10
CA GLY A 78 11.69 7.23 7.52
C GLY A 78 11.43 5.74 7.77
N THR A 79 10.49 5.14 7.03
CA THR A 79 10.21 3.69 7.15
C THR A 79 11.41 2.83 6.75
N VAL A 80 12.14 3.20 5.69
CA VAL A 80 13.32 2.45 5.24
C VAL A 80 14.45 2.52 6.25
N ILE A 81 14.76 3.72 6.76
CA ILE A 81 15.87 3.91 7.72
C ILE A 81 15.59 3.15 9.03
N SER A 82 14.33 3.17 9.49
CA SER A 82 13.93 2.44 10.70
C SER A 82 14.12 0.93 10.56
N GLY A 83 13.78 0.35 9.40
CA GLY A 83 13.98 -1.07 9.14
C GLY A 83 15.45 -1.46 9.00
N GLU A 84 16.25 -0.62 8.35
CA GLU A 84 17.68 -0.89 8.19
C GLU A 84 18.41 -0.90 9.56
N PHE A 85 18.03 -0.02 10.50
CA PHE A 85 18.58 -0.03 11.86
C PHE A 85 18.35 -1.37 12.57
N SER A 86 17.15 -1.94 12.44
CA SER A 86 16.81 -3.29 12.93
C SER A 86 17.74 -4.36 12.35
N GLY A 87 17.96 -4.34 11.03
CA GLY A 87 18.81 -5.31 10.33
C GLY A 87 20.31 -5.18 10.66
N PHE A 88 20.82 -3.95 10.74
CA PHE A 88 22.23 -3.70 11.07
C PHE A 88 22.61 -4.26 12.44
N ASN A 89 21.73 -4.14 13.45
CA ASN A 89 21.99 -4.66 14.79
C ASN A 89 22.32 -6.16 14.81
N VAL A 90 21.63 -6.96 13.99
CA VAL A 90 21.92 -8.39 13.84
C VAL A 90 23.10 -8.63 12.88
N GLY A 91 23.24 -7.79 11.86
CA GLY A 91 24.34 -7.88 10.88
C GLY A 91 25.72 -7.70 11.50
N TYR A 92 25.89 -6.74 12.40
CA TYR A 92 27.17 -6.49 13.09
C TYR A 92 27.64 -7.67 13.93
N ALA A 93 26.73 -8.49 14.46
CA ALA A 93 27.07 -9.72 15.20
C ALA A 93 27.80 -10.75 14.32
N ASN A 94 27.63 -10.67 12.99
CA ASN A 94 28.24 -11.57 12.01
C ASN A 94 29.51 -11.00 11.35
N GLY A 95 29.95 -9.81 11.76
CA GLY A 95 31.17 -9.14 11.29
C GLY A 95 30.94 -8.06 10.23
N LEU A 96 31.87 -7.10 10.15
CA LEU A 96 31.75 -5.91 9.29
C LEU A 96 31.88 -6.20 7.79
N GLY A 97 32.78 -7.11 7.41
CA GLY A 97 33.09 -7.37 6.00
C GLY A 97 31.92 -8.01 5.25
N SER A 98 31.25 -8.99 5.86
CA SER A 98 30.07 -9.65 5.29
C SER A 98 28.89 -8.69 5.18
N MET A 99 28.73 -7.81 6.16
CA MET A 99 27.66 -6.82 6.23
C MET A 99 27.76 -5.80 5.09
N ILE A 100 28.95 -5.23 4.84
CA ILE A 100 29.17 -4.25 3.77
C ILE A 100 28.89 -4.86 2.40
N VAL A 101 29.37 -6.09 2.16
CA VAL A 101 29.14 -6.80 0.88
C VAL A 101 27.65 -7.08 0.67
N ALA A 102 26.94 -7.56 1.70
CA ALA A 102 25.52 -7.81 1.63
C ALA A 102 24.71 -6.54 1.35
N HIS A 103 25.04 -5.42 2.01
CA HIS A 103 24.35 -4.15 1.82
C HIS A 103 24.55 -3.59 0.41
N VAL A 104 25.77 -3.62 -0.13
CA VAL A 104 26.05 -3.16 -1.51
C VAL A 104 25.28 -4.00 -2.53
N LEU A 105 25.28 -5.32 -2.37
CA LEU A 105 24.54 -6.21 -3.27
C LEU A 105 23.03 -5.96 -3.20
N CYS A 106 22.48 -5.81 -2.00
CA CYS A 106 21.06 -5.49 -1.80
C CYS A 106 20.70 -4.12 -2.42
N SER A 107 21.56 -3.11 -2.25
CA SER A 107 21.36 -1.77 -2.82
C SER A 107 21.24 -1.80 -4.35
N ILE A 108 22.10 -2.57 -5.03
CA ILE A 108 22.02 -2.74 -6.49
C ILE A 108 20.70 -3.41 -6.89
N LEU A 109 20.32 -4.50 -6.20
CA LEU A 109 19.06 -5.20 -6.46
C LEU A 109 17.86 -4.28 -6.27
N MET A 110 17.78 -3.58 -5.15
CA MET A 110 16.70 -2.63 -4.86
C MET A 110 16.68 -1.45 -5.84
N GLY A 111 17.85 -0.99 -6.31
CA GLY A 111 17.97 0.00 -7.37
C GLY A 111 17.33 -0.46 -8.68
N THR A 112 17.62 -1.69 -9.12
CA THR A 112 17.00 -2.25 -10.34
C THR A 112 15.49 -2.44 -10.20
N VAL A 113 15.01 -2.89 -9.03
CA VAL A 113 13.56 -3.03 -8.76
C VAL A 113 12.87 -1.66 -8.77
N SER A 114 13.50 -0.63 -8.23
CA SER A 114 12.96 0.74 -8.17
C SER A 114 12.75 1.32 -9.58
N LEU A 115 13.67 1.07 -10.51
CA LEU A 115 13.52 1.49 -11.91
C LEU A 115 12.34 0.80 -12.58
N ASN A 116 12.21 -0.53 -12.43
CA ASN A 116 11.08 -1.29 -12.97
C ASN A 116 9.73 -0.79 -12.39
N LEU A 117 9.69 -0.51 -11.09
CA LEU A 117 8.48 -0.01 -10.43
C LEU A 117 8.08 1.38 -10.94
N THR A 118 9.07 2.22 -11.28
CA THR A 118 8.83 3.57 -11.80
C THR A 118 8.24 3.53 -13.21
N GLU A 119 8.76 2.68 -14.10
CA GLU A 119 8.18 2.47 -15.44
C GLU A 119 6.75 1.94 -15.35
N LEU A 120 6.49 1.03 -14.40
CA LEU A 120 5.17 0.48 -14.18
C LEU A 120 4.17 1.49 -13.59
N ALA A 121 4.60 2.30 -12.63
CA ALA A 121 3.78 3.32 -12.00
C ALA A 121 3.36 4.43 -12.99
N THR A 122 4.22 4.77 -13.96
CA THR A 122 3.87 5.73 -15.02
C THR A 122 2.94 5.14 -16.06
N ALA A 123 3.04 3.83 -16.35
CA ALA A 123 2.13 3.14 -17.26
C ALA A 123 0.72 2.91 -16.68
N MET A 124 0.61 2.74 -15.36
CA MET A 124 -0.65 2.46 -14.67
C MET A 124 -0.82 3.30 -13.39
N PRO A 125 -1.28 4.56 -13.49
CA PRO A 125 -1.44 5.46 -12.33
C PRO A 125 -2.71 5.16 -11.53
N PHE A 126 -2.82 3.94 -10.99
CA PHE A 126 -3.90 3.52 -10.11
C PHE A 126 -3.42 3.47 -8.65
N ALA A 127 -4.26 3.88 -7.70
CA ALA A 127 -3.92 3.96 -6.27
C ALA A 127 -3.85 2.59 -5.54
N SER A 128 -3.76 1.48 -6.28
CA SER A 128 -3.99 0.12 -5.75
C SER A 128 -2.71 -0.69 -5.48
N GLY A 129 -1.53 -0.09 -5.63
CA GLY A 129 -0.25 -0.72 -5.29
C GLY A 129 0.09 -1.98 -6.10
N CYS A 130 1.00 -2.80 -5.57
CA CYS A 130 1.56 -3.98 -6.25
C CYS A 130 0.52 -5.04 -6.64
N ALA A 131 -0.59 -5.14 -5.92
CA ALA A 131 -1.68 -6.07 -6.24
C ALA A 131 -2.38 -5.73 -7.58
N ALA A 132 -2.51 -4.44 -7.91
CA ALA A 132 -3.05 -4.04 -9.21
C ALA A 132 -2.07 -4.29 -10.35
N TYR A 133 -0.77 -4.10 -10.11
CA TYR A 133 0.27 -4.46 -11.07
C TYR A 133 0.28 -5.95 -11.37
N ALA A 134 0.12 -6.78 -10.35
CA ALA A 134 -0.01 -8.23 -10.50
C ALA A 134 -1.25 -8.62 -11.32
N SER A 135 -2.38 -7.94 -11.11
CA SER A 135 -3.61 -8.18 -11.87
C SER A 135 -3.54 -7.69 -13.32
N GLY A 136 -2.70 -6.67 -13.60
CA GLY A 136 -2.46 -6.18 -14.96
C GLY A 136 -1.46 -7.04 -15.75
N ALA A 137 -0.50 -7.67 -15.07
CA ALA A 137 0.52 -8.51 -15.68
C ALA A 137 0.14 -10.00 -15.75
N PHE A 138 -0.53 -10.51 -14.72
CA PHE A 138 -0.95 -11.90 -14.58
C PHE A 138 -2.48 -11.98 -14.50
N ASN A 139 -3.09 -12.91 -15.23
CA ASN A 139 -4.53 -13.14 -15.19
C ASN A 139 -4.89 -14.36 -14.32
N GLY A 140 -6.06 -14.30 -13.67
CA GLY A 140 -6.64 -15.45 -12.95
C GLY A 140 -6.05 -15.69 -11.57
N ALA A 141 -5.79 -16.96 -11.24
CA ALA A 141 -5.42 -17.39 -9.89
C ALA A 141 -4.11 -16.79 -9.36
N VAL A 142 -3.13 -16.52 -10.23
CA VAL A 142 -1.81 -16.01 -9.84
C VAL A 142 -1.91 -14.60 -9.26
N ALA A 143 -2.74 -13.74 -9.83
CA ALA A 143 -2.98 -12.40 -9.27
C ALA A 143 -3.65 -12.47 -7.89
N CYS A 144 -4.54 -13.45 -7.67
CA CYS A 144 -5.16 -13.68 -6.36
C CYS A 144 -4.12 -14.12 -5.32
N PHE A 145 -3.22 -15.05 -5.66
CA PHE A 145 -2.13 -15.47 -4.76
C PHE A 145 -1.19 -14.31 -4.41
N ILE A 146 -0.80 -13.49 -5.40
CA ILE A 146 0.06 -12.32 -5.15
C ILE A 146 -0.66 -11.31 -4.24
N GLY A 147 -1.96 -11.09 -4.43
CA GLY A 147 -2.75 -10.23 -3.54
C GLY A 147 -2.80 -10.76 -2.10
N TYR A 148 -2.94 -12.07 -1.92
CA TYR A 148 -2.92 -12.70 -0.60
C TYR A 148 -1.53 -12.61 0.07
N ALA A 149 -0.47 -12.89 -0.69
CA ALA A 149 0.91 -12.74 -0.24
C ALA A 149 1.21 -11.30 0.19
N TYR A 150 0.75 -10.30 -0.58
CA TYR A 150 0.89 -8.89 -0.24
C TYR A 150 0.13 -8.52 1.04
N THR A 151 -1.06 -9.10 1.26
CA THR A 151 -1.81 -8.88 2.51
C THR A 151 -1.04 -9.40 3.71
N PHE A 152 -0.40 -10.58 3.60
CA PHE A 152 0.44 -11.09 4.67
C PHE A 152 1.68 -10.26 4.94
N ASP A 153 2.35 -9.80 3.87
CA ASP A 153 3.52 -8.92 4.00
C ASP A 153 3.17 -7.67 4.82
N MET A 154 2.02 -7.05 4.56
CA MET A 154 1.53 -5.91 5.35
C MET A 154 1.25 -6.25 6.82
N VAL A 155 0.79 -7.47 7.11
CA VAL A 155 0.63 -7.94 8.49
C VAL A 155 1.98 -8.17 9.16
N PHE A 156 2.95 -8.75 8.46
CA PHE A 156 4.29 -9.00 8.99
C PHE A 156 5.06 -7.72 9.29
N ILE A 157 4.97 -6.71 8.41
CA ILE A 157 5.57 -5.39 8.64
C ILE A 157 4.99 -4.76 9.92
N GLY A 158 3.67 -4.82 10.11
CA GLY A 158 3.03 -4.34 11.34
C GLY A 158 3.45 -5.11 12.59
N ALA A 159 3.57 -6.44 12.48
CA ALA A 159 4.01 -7.30 13.58
C ALA A 159 5.47 -7.04 13.99
N GLU A 160 6.36 -6.83 13.01
CA GLU A 160 7.76 -6.50 13.25
C GLU A 160 7.90 -5.13 13.96
N ALA A 161 7.22 -4.09 13.46
CA ALA A 161 7.25 -2.76 14.07
C ALA A 161 6.78 -2.76 15.54
N THR A 162 5.68 -3.47 15.83
CA THR A 162 5.14 -3.58 17.21
C THR A 162 6.05 -4.40 18.13
N ALA A 163 6.74 -5.42 17.60
CA ALA A 163 7.72 -6.19 18.34
C ALA A 163 8.95 -5.34 18.70
N PHE A 164 9.45 -4.52 17.77
CA PHE A 164 10.56 -3.60 18.03
C PHE A 164 10.27 -2.61 19.17
N ILE A 165 9.09 -1.99 19.12
CA ILE A 165 8.66 -1.06 20.17
C ILE A 165 8.49 -1.79 21.51
N GLY A 166 8.00 -3.03 21.49
CA GLY A 166 7.84 -3.85 22.69
C GLY A 166 9.16 -4.15 23.39
N VAL A 167 10.20 -4.51 22.63
CA VAL A 167 11.55 -4.72 23.15
C VAL A 167 12.15 -3.42 23.69
N ALA A 168 11.96 -2.30 22.98
CA ALA A 168 12.42 -0.99 23.44
C ALA A 168 11.76 -0.57 24.77
N LEU A 169 10.44 -0.75 24.91
CA LEU A 169 9.73 -0.47 26.17
C LEU A 169 10.20 -1.36 27.31
N GLN A 170 10.40 -2.66 27.05
CA GLN A 170 10.94 -3.57 28.07
C GLN A 170 12.33 -3.13 28.55
N ALA A 171 13.19 -2.69 27.63
CA ALA A 171 14.51 -2.17 27.97
C ALA A 171 14.44 -0.89 28.83
N LEU A 172 13.47 0.00 28.55
CA LEU A 172 13.26 1.23 29.32
C LEU A 172 12.81 0.96 30.76
N PHE A 173 11.97 -0.04 30.99
CA PHE A 173 11.47 -0.38 32.33
C PHE A 173 12.32 -1.41 33.08
N GLY A 174 13.40 -1.92 32.48
CA GLY A 174 14.33 -2.86 33.12
C GLY A 174 13.65 -4.14 33.66
N THR A 175 12.52 -4.54 33.08
CA THR A 175 11.66 -5.61 33.61
C THR A 175 12.13 -7.00 33.16
N GLU A 176 11.92 -8.01 34.00
CA GLU A 176 12.32 -9.39 33.71
C GLU A 176 11.72 -9.97 32.42
N THR A 177 12.43 -10.94 31.84
CA THR A 177 12.17 -11.56 30.53
C THR A 177 10.80 -12.27 30.45
N ASN A 178 10.20 -12.62 31.59
CA ASN A 178 8.90 -13.28 31.70
C ASN A 178 7.73 -12.41 31.18
N TYR A 179 7.88 -11.08 31.18
CA TYR A 179 6.82 -10.16 30.75
C TYR A 179 6.90 -9.77 29.27
N LYS A 180 7.77 -10.40 28.47
CA LYS A 180 7.91 -10.10 27.02
C LYS A 180 6.59 -10.14 26.26
N ILE A 181 5.78 -11.17 26.51
CA ILE A 181 4.49 -11.33 25.83
C ILE A 181 3.49 -10.23 26.24
N LEU A 182 3.57 -9.75 27.49
CA LEU A 182 2.73 -8.67 27.98
C LEU A 182 3.06 -7.35 27.29
N TYR A 183 4.35 -7.01 27.19
CA TYR A 183 4.81 -5.81 26.48
C TYR A 183 4.41 -5.84 25.00
N TYR A 184 4.49 -7.01 24.35
CA TYR A 184 4.04 -7.18 22.97
C TYR A 184 2.53 -6.96 22.79
N LEU A 185 1.70 -7.51 23.68
CA LEU A 185 0.25 -7.29 23.64
C LEU A 185 -0.12 -5.82 23.90
N VAL A 186 0.57 -5.18 24.84
CA VAL A 186 0.39 -3.76 25.14
C VAL A 186 0.78 -2.88 23.93
N THR A 187 1.91 -3.15 23.28
CA THR A 187 2.31 -2.37 22.10
C THR A 187 1.39 -2.58 20.91
N ILE A 188 0.91 -3.80 20.67
CA ILE A 188 -0.14 -4.04 19.67
C ILE A 188 -1.36 -3.18 19.98
N LEU A 189 -1.89 -3.22 21.21
CA LEU A 189 -3.08 -2.48 21.59
C LEU A 189 -2.89 -0.97 21.41
N VAL A 190 -1.76 -0.43 21.88
CA VAL A 190 -1.42 0.99 21.73
C VAL A 190 -1.32 1.37 20.24
N CYS A 191 -0.60 0.59 19.44
CA CYS A 191 -0.48 0.84 18.01
C CYS A 191 -1.84 0.74 17.29
N THR A 192 -2.69 -0.22 17.64
CA THR A 192 -4.04 -0.34 17.07
C THR A 192 -4.90 0.87 17.41
N VAL A 193 -4.88 1.34 18.65
CA VAL A 193 -5.61 2.55 19.09
C VAL A 193 -5.13 3.78 18.33
N ILE A 194 -3.81 3.93 18.14
CA ILE A 194 -3.23 5.03 17.35
C ILE A 194 -3.67 4.94 15.87
N ASN A 195 -3.87 3.74 15.33
CA ASN A 195 -4.31 3.56 13.94
C ASN A 195 -5.80 3.89 13.71
N PHE A 196 -6.62 4.11 14.73
CA PHE A 196 -8.04 4.49 14.54
C PHE A 196 -8.21 5.91 13.95
N HIS A 197 -7.32 6.84 14.28
CA HIS A 197 -7.41 8.23 13.83
C HIS A 197 -6.09 8.77 13.25
N PRO A 198 -5.59 8.20 12.14
CA PRO A 198 -4.28 8.55 11.59
C PRO A 198 -4.15 10.05 11.26
N LYS A 199 -5.27 10.71 10.95
CA LYS A 199 -5.32 12.15 10.66
C LYS A 199 -4.89 13.04 11.83
N VAL A 200 -5.23 12.66 13.05
CA VAL A 200 -4.91 13.45 14.24
C VAL A 200 -3.43 13.26 14.57
N TYR A 201 -2.93 12.02 14.53
CA TYR A 201 -1.55 11.71 14.86
C TYR A 201 -0.55 12.34 13.89
N PHE A 202 -0.83 12.32 12.58
CA PHE A 202 0.07 12.93 11.60
C PHE A 202 0.28 14.44 11.84
N ASN A 203 -0.80 15.15 12.21
CA ASN A 203 -0.72 16.57 12.55
C ASN A 203 -0.01 16.81 13.88
N VAL A 204 -0.24 15.94 14.88
CA VAL A 204 0.41 16.06 16.20
C VAL A 204 1.91 15.79 16.10
N VAL A 205 2.34 14.77 15.35
CA VAL A 205 3.76 14.43 15.18
C VAL A 205 4.52 15.54 14.46
N THR A 206 3.93 16.11 13.40
CA THR A 206 4.57 17.24 12.68
C THR A 206 4.64 18.50 13.54
N ALA A 207 3.60 18.80 14.33
CA ALA A 207 3.63 19.93 15.27
C ALA A 207 4.68 19.74 16.37
N MET A 208 4.77 18.55 16.98
CA MET A 208 5.75 18.23 18.02
C MET A 208 7.18 18.31 17.48
N ALA A 209 7.44 17.76 16.29
CA ALA A 209 8.75 17.83 15.66
C ALA A 209 9.17 19.29 15.35
N ALA A 210 8.23 20.11 14.86
CA ALA A 210 8.50 21.52 14.60
C ALA A 210 8.83 22.29 15.88
N ILE A 211 8.13 22.00 16.99
CA ILE A 211 8.42 22.59 18.31
C ILE A 211 9.81 22.13 18.82
N SER A 212 10.15 20.85 18.66
CA SER A 212 11.46 20.33 19.06
C SER A 212 12.64 20.89 18.27
N CYS A 213 12.45 21.29 17.00
CA CYS A 213 13.50 21.97 16.23
C CYS A 213 13.66 23.47 16.58
N LEU A 214 12.68 24.04 17.30
CA LEU A 214 12.65 25.46 17.65
C LEU A 214 13.20 25.71 19.07
N LEU A 215 13.19 24.69 19.93
CA LEU A 215 13.86 24.63 21.23
C LEU A 215 15.31 24.17 21.09
#